data_AF-A0A6L8BFN6-F1
#
_entry.id   AF-A0A6L8BFN6-F1
#
_cell.length_a   1.000
_cell.length_b   1.000
_cell.length_c   1.000
_cell.angle_alpha   90.00
_cell.angle_beta   90.00
_cell.angle_gamma   90.00
#
_symmetry.space_group_name_H-M   'P 1'
#
loop_
_entity.id
_entity.type
_entity.pdbx_description
1 polymer ?
#
loop_
_entity_poly.entity_id
_entity_poly.type
_entity_poly.pdbx_seq_one_letter_code
_entity_poly.pdbx_strand_id
1 'polypeptide(L)'
;MGRDGCGRGAGREGGAVFIKVCGLSTPDDVAAAVAGGADALGFVFADSPRQVTPERARALCGSLGRPVIRVAVMLHPSAVEWARVRDVFEPDWLQTDAEDFATLGRVDCETLPVYRNAGLSAGRLPGRILFEGAQSGHGERADWQGAARVAARTRVILAGGLDCDNVVEAIEAVRPWGVDVSSGVERTRGVKDPRKIREFIARVRAAEREQAHVH
;
A
#
# COMPACT_ATOMS: atom_id res chain seq x y z
N MET A 1 26.53 -22.03 -17.23
CA MET A 1 27.01 -20.75 -16.66
C MET A 1 25.94 -20.25 -15.71
N GLY A 2 26.13 -20.53 -14.42
CA GLY A 2 25.16 -20.21 -13.38
C GLY A 2 25.05 -18.72 -13.11
N ARG A 3 23.85 -18.27 -12.75
CA ARG A 3 23.64 -17.06 -11.96
C ARG A 3 22.74 -17.43 -10.80
N ASP A 4 23.40 -17.91 -9.75
CA ASP A 4 22.85 -18.00 -8.41
C ASP A 4 22.59 -16.57 -7.90
N GLY A 5 21.35 -16.13 -8.04
CA GLY A 5 20.84 -14.93 -7.38
C GLY A 5 20.60 -15.21 -5.90
N CYS A 6 21.68 -15.24 -5.12
CA CYS A 6 21.65 -15.24 -3.66
C CYS A 6 20.78 -14.07 -3.16
N GLY A 7 19.57 -14.39 -2.70
CA GLY A 7 18.72 -13.49 -1.94
C GLY A 7 19.41 -13.17 -0.63
N ARG A 8 20.12 -12.05 -0.59
CA ARG A 8 20.60 -11.47 0.67
C ARG A 8 19.37 -11.03 1.44
N GLY A 9 19.13 -11.70 2.56
CA GLY A 9 18.28 -11.17 3.62
C GLY A 9 18.84 -9.83 4.06
N ALA A 10 17.96 -8.86 4.22
CA ALA A 10 18.23 -7.63 4.94
C ALA A 10 16.97 -7.32 5.75
N GLY A 11 17.04 -7.66 7.04
CA GLY A 11 16.31 -6.91 8.05
C GLY A 11 16.69 -5.42 7.96
N ARG A 12 15.83 -4.57 8.52
CA ARG A 12 15.92 -3.11 8.48
C ARG A 12 17.32 -2.59 8.86
N GLU A 13 18.17 -2.32 7.87
CA GLU A 13 19.30 -1.41 8.03
C GLU A 13 18.87 -0.04 7.50
N GLY A 14 18.53 0.88 8.42
CA GLY A 14 18.51 2.33 8.18
C GLY A 14 17.46 2.95 7.25
N GLY A 15 16.48 2.20 6.73
CA GLY A 15 15.46 2.75 5.83
C GLY A 15 14.24 3.35 6.54
N ALA A 16 13.76 4.51 6.07
CA ALA A 16 12.46 5.07 6.47
C ALA A 16 11.30 4.10 6.18
N VAL A 17 10.24 4.11 6.99
CA VAL A 17 8.99 3.37 6.80
C VAL A 17 8.36 3.82 5.48
N PHE A 18 8.07 2.87 4.60
CA PHE A 18 7.38 3.20 3.36
C PHE A 18 5.92 3.62 3.62
N ILE A 19 5.44 4.71 3.00
CA ILE A 19 4.08 5.20 3.21
C ILE A 19 3.28 5.17 1.91
N LYS A 20 2.18 4.42 1.92
CA LYS A 20 1.19 4.42 0.85
C LYS A 20 -0.10 5.09 1.31
N VAL A 21 -0.66 5.96 0.47
CA VAL A 21 -2.00 6.54 0.67
C VAL A 21 -2.92 6.03 -0.44
N CYS A 22 -4.00 5.36 -0.07
CA CYS A 22 -4.85 4.59 -0.97
C CYS A 22 -6.25 5.20 -1.15
N GLY A 23 -6.84 5.00 -2.34
CA GLY A 23 -8.19 5.46 -2.67
C GLY A 23 -8.26 6.96 -2.95
N LEU A 24 -7.24 7.52 -3.60
CA LEU A 24 -7.19 8.93 -3.98
C LEU A 24 -8.05 9.18 -5.23
N SER A 25 -8.82 10.27 -5.23
CA SER A 25 -9.75 10.58 -6.33
C SER A 25 -9.77 12.06 -6.75
N THR A 26 -9.15 12.95 -5.98
CA THR A 26 -9.09 14.39 -6.25
C THR A 26 -7.65 14.92 -6.32
N PRO A 27 -7.41 16.05 -7.02
CA PRO A 27 -6.08 16.66 -7.08
C PRO A 27 -5.57 17.10 -5.71
N ASP A 28 -6.44 17.59 -4.84
CA ASP A 28 -6.08 18.07 -3.49
C ASP A 28 -5.57 16.93 -2.60
N ASP A 29 -6.18 15.75 -2.70
CA ASP A 29 -5.76 14.57 -1.94
C ASP A 29 -4.39 14.07 -2.40
N VAL A 30 -4.18 14.05 -3.72
CA VAL A 30 -2.90 13.70 -4.33
C VAL A 30 -1.83 14.70 -3.92
N ALA A 31 -2.10 15.99 -4.04
CA ALA A 31 -1.18 17.04 -3.63
C ALA A 31 -0.83 16.95 -2.14
N ALA A 32 -1.81 16.65 -1.28
CA ALA A 32 -1.58 16.46 0.15
C ALA A 32 -0.70 15.24 0.45
N ALA A 33 -0.93 14.12 -0.23
CA ALA A 33 -0.11 12.90 -0.05
C ALA A 33 1.33 13.12 -0.53
N VAL A 34 1.50 13.72 -1.72
CA VAL A 34 2.80 14.05 -2.30
C VAL A 34 3.56 15.04 -1.41
N ALA A 35 2.95 16.15 -1.03
CA ALA A 35 3.58 17.18 -0.20
C ALA A 35 3.91 16.66 1.21
N GLY A 36 3.10 15.73 1.73
CA GLY A 36 3.38 15.04 2.98
C GLY A 36 4.59 14.09 2.90
N GLY A 37 4.98 13.66 1.70
CA GLY A 37 6.07 12.71 1.50
C GLY A 37 5.63 11.25 1.51
N ALA A 38 4.43 10.96 1.00
CA ALA A 38 4.02 9.60 0.67
C ALA A 38 4.94 9.03 -0.43
N ASP A 39 5.25 7.75 -0.30
CA ASP A 39 6.09 6.99 -1.23
C ASP A 39 5.26 6.36 -2.36
N ALA A 40 3.97 6.08 -2.10
CA ALA A 40 3.04 5.54 -3.07
C ALA A 40 1.62 6.13 -2.98
N LEU A 41 0.98 6.24 -4.14
CA LEU A 41 -0.40 6.69 -4.33
C LEU A 41 -1.23 5.53 -4.89
N GLY A 42 -2.30 5.13 -4.20
CA GLY A 42 -3.20 4.07 -4.63
C GLY A 42 -4.49 4.60 -5.26
N PHE A 43 -4.81 4.10 -6.46
CA PHE A 43 -6.03 4.41 -7.20
C PHE A 43 -6.87 3.15 -7.38
N VAL A 44 -8.15 3.20 -7.02
CA VAL A 44 -9.03 2.02 -6.98
C VAL A 44 -9.77 1.86 -8.30
N PHE A 45 -9.67 0.66 -8.89
CA PHE A 45 -10.34 0.25 -10.13
C PHE A 45 -11.26 -0.95 -9.91
N ALA A 46 -12.03 -0.92 -8.83
CA ALA A 46 -13.03 -1.92 -8.47
C ALA A 46 -14.29 -1.20 -7.94
N ASP A 47 -15.41 -1.91 -7.85
CA ASP A 47 -16.66 -1.35 -7.31
C ASP A 47 -16.45 -0.86 -5.87
N SER A 48 -16.42 0.45 -5.71
CA SER A 48 -15.99 1.11 -4.47
C SER A 48 -16.39 2.58 -4.48
N PRO A 49 -16.70 3.20 -3.33
CA PRO A 49 -16.87 4.66 -3.25
C PRO A 49 -15.58 5.43 -3.57
N ARG A 50 -14.45 4.74 -3.70
CA ARG A 50 -13.12 5.30 -4.04
C ARG A 50 -12.74 5.08 -5.50
N GLN A 51 -13.64 4.49 -6.30
CA GLN A 51 -13.34 4.11 -7.68
C GLN A 51 -13.02 5.35 -8.54
N VAL A 52 -12.01 5.22 -9.39
CA VAL A 52 -11.67 6.19 -10.43
C VAL A 52 -11.55 5.48 -11.78
N THR A 53 -11.65 6.23 -12.87
CA THR A 53 -11.33 5.69 -14.20
C THR A 53 -9.82 5.72 -14.44
N PRO A 54 -9.27 4.87 -15.34
CA PRO A 54 -7.85 4.90 -15.69
C PRO A 54 -7.38 6.26 -16.21
N GLU A 55 -8.20 6.94 -17.00
CA GLU A 55 -7.93 8.28 -17.54
C GLU A 55 -7.87 9.31 -16.41
N ARG A 56 -8.79 9.21 -15.44
CA ARG A 56 -8.79 10.09 -14.27
C ARG A 56 -7.55 9.86 -13.40
N ALA A 57 -7.19 8.62 -13.11
CA ALA A 57 -5.99 8.29 -12.34
C ALA A 57 -4.72 8.82 -13.04
N ARG A 58 -4.63 8.67 -14.36
CA ARG A 58 -3.54 9.25 -15.17
C ARG A 58 -3.49 10.77 -15.05
N ALA A 59 -4.62 11.44 -15.21
CA ALA A 59 -4.71 12.90 -15.11
C ALA A 59 -4.30 13.41 -13.72
N LEU A 60 -4.70 12.70 -12.65
CA LEU A 60 -4.31 13.03 -11.28
C LEU A 60 -2.80 12.91 -11.04
N CYS A 61 -2.09 12.09 -11.82
CA CYS A 61 -0.64 11.90 -11.72
C CYS A 61 0.18 12.82 -12.63
N GLY A 62 -0.45 13.70 -13.41
CA GLY A 62 0.23 14.47 -14.47
C GLY A 62 1.33 15.43 -13.97
N SER A 63 1.24 15.93 -12.73
CA SER A 63 2.15 16.95 -12.18
C SER A 63 2.48 16.72 -10.71
N LEU A 64 3.17 15.61 -10.39
CA LEU A 64 3.48 15.24 -9.00
C LEU A 64 4.68 15.97 -8.39
N GLY A 65 5.46 16.75 -9.14
CA GLY A 65 6.60 17.54 -8.63
C GLY A 65 7.79 16.73 -8.06
N ARG A 66 7.60 15.42 -7.80
CA ARG A 66 8.60 14.43 -7.40
C ARG A 66 8.16 13.04 -7.90
N PRO A 67 9.09 12.08 -8.04
CA PRO A 67 8.74 10.69 -8.27
C PRO A 67 7.94 10.11 -7.10
N VAL A 68 6.78 9.52 -7.39
CA VAL A 68 5.95 8.76 -6.44
C VAL A 68 5.41 7.54 -7.14
N ILE A 69 5.38 6.40 -6.46
CA ILE A 69 4.90 5.14 -7.02
C ILE A 69 3.39 5.20 -7.23
N ARG A 70 2.93 4.91 -8.44
CA ARG A 70 1.52 4.84 -8.82
C ARG A 70 1.04 3.40 -8.72
N VAL A 71 0.10 3.14 -7.82
CA VAL A 71 -0.41 1.80 -7.56
C VAL A 71 -1.82 1.66 -8.12
N ALA A 72 -2.02 0.72 -9.04
CA ALA A 72 -3.35 0.26 -9.43
C ALA A 72 -3.87 -0.71 -8.37
N VAL A 73 -5.00 -0.39 -7.75
CA VAL A 73 -5.65 -1.23 -6.74
C VAL A 73 -6.89 -1.86 -7.36
N MET A 74 -6.88 -3.18 -7.48
CA MET A 74 -7.96 -3.96 -8.11
C MET A 74 -8.39 -5.10 -7.19
N LEU A 75 -9.67 -5.47 -7.25
CA LEU A 75 -10.23 -6.59 -6.49
C LEU A 75 -10.78 -7.60 -7.50
N HIS A 76 -10.18 -8.79 -7.56
CA HIS A 76 -10.56 -9.87 -8.48
C HIS A 76 -10.73 -9.44 -9.94
N PRO A 77 -9.77 -8.69 -10.53
CA PRO A 77 -9.91 -8.23 -11.91
C PRO A 77 -9.80 -9.38 -12.90
N SER A 78 -10.60 -9.31 -13.95
CA SER A 78 -10.36 -10.10 -15.16
C SER A 78 -9.12 -9.63 -15.90
N ALA A 79 -8.54 -10.48 -16.75
CA ALA A 79 -7.41 -10.10 -17.62
C ALA A 79 -7.75 -8.91 -18.55
N VAL A 80 -9.03 -8.76 -18.94
CA VAL A 80 -9.50 -7.65 -19.77
C VAL A 80 -9.53 -6.34 -18.98
N GLU A 81 -10.03 -6.36 -17.75
CA GLU A 81 -10.03 -5.19 -16.87
C GLU A 81 -8.59 -4.76 -16.53
N TRP A 82 -7.72 -5.73 -16.21
CA TRP A 82 -6.30 -5.44 -15.98
C TRP A 82 -5.64 -4.82 -17.20
N ALA A 83 -5.82 -5.39 -18.40
CA ALA A 83 -5.25 -4.85 -19.62
C ALA A 83 -5.68 -3.38 -19.86
N ARG A 84 -6.95 -3.07 -19.65
CA ARG A 84 -7.46 -1.69 -19.77
C ARG A 84 -6.79 -0.73 -18.79
N VAL A 85 -6.66 -1.12 -17.52
CA VAL A 85 -5.99 -0.28 -16.52
C VAL A 85 -4.51 -0.12 -16.86
N ARG A 86 -3.81 -1.22 -17.16
CA ARG A 86 -2.39 -1.21 -17.54
C ARG A 86 -2.13 -0.26 -18.70
N ASP A 87 -2.89 -0.37 -19.78
CA ASP A 87 -2.60 0.35 -21.02
C ASP A 87 -2.93 1.86 -20.93
N VAL A 88 -3.88 2.26 -20.09
CA VAL A 88 -4.28 3.67 -19.96
C VAL A 88 -3.60 4.36 -18.77
N PHE A 89 -3.61 3.73 -17.60
CA PHE A 89 -3.05 4.31 -16.38
C PHE A 89 -1.53 4.12 -16.30
N GLU A 90 -0.99 3.06 -16.93
CA GLU A 90 0.43 2.71 -16.92
C GLU A 90 0.99 2.66 -15.48
N PRO A 91 0.43 1.86 -14.55
CA PRO A 91 0.83 1.86 -13.15
C PRO A 91 2.26 1.34 -12.96
N ASP A 92 2.93 1.82 -11.92
CA ASP A 92 4.23 1.28 -11.53
C ASP A 92 4.04 -0.06 -10.81
N TRP A 93 3.00 -0.17 -9.98
CA TRP A 93 2.68 -1.35 -9.17
C TRP A 93 1.22 -1.79 -9.36
N LEU A 94 0.96 -3.09 -9.36
CA LEU A 94 -0.38 -3.70 -9.30
C LEU A 94 -0.63 -4.33 -7.92
N GLN A 95 -1.65 -3.84 -7.22
CA GLN A 95 -2.16 -4.40 -5.97
C GLN A 95 -3.47 -5.15 -6.21
N THR A 96 -3.49 -6.44 -5.90
CA THR A 96 -4.69 -7.28 -5.94
C THR A 96 -4.50 -8.53 -5.07
N ASP A 97 -5.52 -9.37 -4.90
CA ASP A 97 -5.38 -10.56 -4.05
C ASP A 97 -4.34 -11.53 -4.65
N ALA A 98 -3.58 -12.21 -3.78
CA ALA A 98 -2.44 -13.01 -4.21
C ALA A 98 -2.80 -14.08 -5.26
N GLU A 99 -4.01 -14.62 -5.19
CA GLU A 99 -4.54 -15.64 -6.10
C GLU A 99 -4.87 -15.09 -7.49
N ASP A 100 -5.25 -13.82 -7.60
CA ASP A 100 -5.69 -13.20 -8.85
C ASP A 100 -4.56 -13.20 -9.90
N PHE A 101 -3.30 -13.02 -9.45
CA PHE A 101 -2.12 -12.96 -10.33
C PHE A 101 -1.94 -14.19 -11.23
N ALA A 102 -2.45 -15.36 -10.83
CA ALA A 102 -2.37 -16.57 -11.66
C ALA A 102 -3.17 -16.46 -12.97
N THR A 103 -4.10 -15.50 -13.07
CA THR A 103 -5.09 -15.42 -14.15
C THR A 103 -5.02 -14.13 -14.98
N LEU A 104 -4.22 -13.13 -14.58
CA LEU A 104 -4.18 -11.80 -15.21
C LEU A 104 -3.44 -11.74 -16.55
N GLY A 105 -2.80 -12.83 -16.96
CA GLY A 105 -1.93 -12.85 -18.14
C GLY A 105 -0.66 -12.05 -17.91
N ARG A 106 -0.39 -11.05 -18.76
CA ARG A 106 0.84 -10.24 -18.68
C ARG A 106 0.74 -9.18 -17.57
N VAL A 107 1.60 -9.31 -16.57
CA VAL A 107 1.89 -8.28 -15.56
C VAL A 107 3.34 -7.85 -15.75
N ASP A 108 3.54 -6.64 -16.25
CA ASP A 108 4.83 -6.03 -16.61
C ASP A 108 5.22 -4.86 -15.71
N CYS A 109 4.63 -4.83 -14.52
CA CYS A 109 4.91 -3.89 -13.46
C CYS A 109 5.16 -4.65 -12.15
N GLU A 110 5.53 -3.94 -11.09
CA GLU A 110 5.78 -4.56 -9.78
C GLU A 110 4.49 -5.10 -9.16
N THR A 111 4.54 -6.29 -8.56
CA THR A 111 3.37 -6.89 -7.90
C THR A 111 3.32 -6.52 -6.41
N LEU A 112 2.14 -6.20 -5.90
CA LEU A 112 1.83 -6.05 -4.48
C LEU A 112 0.68 -7.00 -4.10
N PRO A 113 0.96 -8.30 -3.88
CA PRO A 113 -0.06 -9.26 -3.51
C PRO A 113 -0.63 -8.97 -2.11
N VAL A 114 -1.94 -9.02 -2.02
CA VAL A 114 -2.69 -8.81 -0.78
C VAL A 114 -2.91 -10.14 -0.07
N TYR A 115 -2.55 -10.18 1.20
CA TYR A 115 -2.84 -11.28 2.12
C TYR A 115 -3.72 -10.79 3.25
N ARG A 116 -4.81 -11.53 3.50
CA ARG A 116 -5.79 -11.24 4.54
C ARG A 116 -5.54 -12.14 5.75
N ASN A 117 -5.90 -11.67 6.95
CA ASN A 117 -5.75 -12.37 8.24
C ASN A 117 -5.95 -13.91 8.20
N ALA A 118 -6.85 -14.44 7.37
CA ALA A 118 -7.21 -15.86 7.33
C ALA A 118 -6.31 -16.77 6.46
N GLY A 119 -5.33 -16.25 5.72
CA GLY A 119 -4.82 -16.95 4.53
C GLY A 119 -3.32 -17.28 4.48
N LEU A 120 -2.53 -16.97 5.50
CA LEU A 120 -1.09 -17.22 5.42
C LEU A 120 -0.78 -18.69 5.67
N SER A 121 -0.91 -19.49 4.60
CA SER A 121 -0.36 -20.84 4.57
C SER A 121 1.15 -20.79 4.80
N ALA A 122 1.72 -21.88 5.33
CA ALA A 122 3.16 -22.01 5.63
C ALA A 122 4.09 -21.92 4.40
N GLY A 123 3.55 -21.60 3.22
CA GLY A 123 4.28 -21.48 1.97
C GLY A 123 5.30 -20.33 1.94
N ARG A 124 6.07 -20.31 0.85
CA ARG A 124 7.04 -19.25 0.58
C ARG A 124 6.30 -17.94 0.30
N LEU A 125 6.57 -16.93 1.11
CA LEU A 125 6.01 -15.60 0.93
C LEU A 125 6.74 -14.85 -0.20
N PRO A 126 6.02 -14.01 -0.99
CA PRO A 126 6.65 -13.06 -1.91
C PRO A 126 7.60 -12.12 -1.17
N GLY A 127 8.53 -11.48 -1.89
CA GLY A 127 9.50 -10.55 -1.30
C GLY A 127 8.90 -9.25 -0.75
N ARG A 128 7.65 -8.93 -1.12
CA ARG A 128 6.85 -7.85 -0.59
C ARG A 128 5.37 -8.21 -0.68
N ILE A 129 4.61 -7.90 0.36
CA ILE A 129 3.16 -8.11 0.41
C ILE A 129 2.45 -6.90 1.03
N LEU A 130 1.15 -6.76 0.77
CA LEU A 130 0.27 -5.97 1.60
C LEU A 130 -0.49 -6.90 2.54
N PHE A 131 -0.47 -6.62 3.84
CA PHE A 131 -1.19 -7.39 4.85
C PHE A 131 -2.33 -6.56 5.40
N GLU A 132 -3.55 -7.08 5.36
CA GLU A 132 -4.73 -6.37 5.85
C GLU A 132 -5.73 -7.27 6.60
N GLY A 133 -6.75 -6.63 7.18
CA GLY A 133 -7.83 -7.30 7.88
C GLY A 133 -8.68 -8.23 6.99
N ALA A 134 -9.71 -8.83 7.59
CA ALA A 134 -10.57 -9.78 6.87
C ALA A 134 -11.31 -9.13 5.70
N GLN A 135 -11.75 -7.87 5.86
CA GLN A 135 -12.52 -7.15 4.84
C GLN A 135 -11.84 -5.84 4.39
N SER A 136 -11.64 -5.71 3.07
CA SER A 136 -11.08 -4.51 2.44
C SER A 136 -11.95 -3.28 2.62
N GLY A 137 -11.36 -2.15 2.97
CA GLY A 137 -12.00 -0.83 2.80
C GLY A 137 -13.09 -0.47 3.83
N HIS A 138 -13.26 -1.29 4.88
CA HIS A 138 -14.18 -1.07 6.00
C HIS A 138 -13.51 -0.46 7.25
N GLY A 139 -12.19 -0.33 7.25
CA GLY A 139 -11.44 0.21 8.40
C GLY A 139 -11.28 -0.78 9.55
N GLU A 140 -11.54 -2.07 9.33
CA GLU A 140 -11.25 -3.11 10.32
C GLU A 140 -9.75 -3.22 10.57
N ARG A 141 -9.38 -3.35 11.85
CA ARG A 141 -7.98 -3.51 12.25
C ARG A 141 -7.47 -4.89 11.86
N ALA A 142 -6.29 -4.94 11.25
CA ALA A 142 -5.59 -6.19 10.97
C ALA A 142 -5.13 -6.88 12.28
N ASP A 143 -4.90 -8.20 12.23
CA ASP A 143 -4.25 -8.91 13.34
C ASP A 143 -2.76 -8.53 13.37
N TRP A 144 -2.39 -7.62 14.28
CA TRP A 144 -1.02 -7.15 14.41
C TRP A 144 -0.06 -8.25 14.88
N GLN A 145 -0.52 -9.24 15.65
CA GLN A 145 0.34 -10.36 16.05
C GLN A 145 0.67 -11.24 14.86
N GLY A 146 -0.35 -11.54 14.04
CA GLY A 146 -0.17 -12.21 12.74
C GLY A 146 0.76 -11.42 11.83
N ALA A 147 0.52 -10.11 11.66
CA ALA A 147 1.33 -9.23 10.83
C ALA A 147 2.80 -9.20 11.27
N ALA A 148 3.08 -9.13 12.57
CA ALA A 148 4.45 -9.10 13.10
C ALA A 148 5.23 -10.38 12.76
N ARG A 149 4.59 -11.55 12.89
CA ARG A 149 5.20 -12.84 12.50
C ARG A 149 5.56 -12.90 11.02
N VAL A 150 4.81 -12.18 10.19
CA VAL A 150 4.99 -12.14 8.74
C VAL A 150 6.03 -11.11 8.34
N ALA A 151 6.04 -9.95 9.01
CA ALA A 151 7.03 -8.90 8.83
C ALA A 151 8.45 -9.39 9.17
N ALA A 152 8.59 -10.36 10.07
CA ALA A 152 9.85 -11.04 10.34
C ALA A 152 10.38 -11.90 9.18
N ARG A 153 9.53 -12.24 8.20
CA ARG A 153 9.84 -13.15 7.08
C ARG A 153 9.87 -12.46 5.71
N THR A 154 9.19 -11.33 5.56
CA THR A 154 9.10 -10.59 4.31
C THR A 154 8.78 -9.11 4.54
N ARG A 155 8.90 -8.28 3.49
CA ARG A 155 8.52 -6.87 3.53
C ARG A 155 6.99 -6.74 3.55
N VAL A 156 6.46 -6.44 4.72
CA VAL A 156 5.03 -6.18 4.91
C VAL A 156 4.74 -4.69 4.77
N ILE A 157 3.82 -4.33 3.88
CA ILE A 157 3.07 -3.09 3.97
C ILE A 157 1.82 -3.38 4.81
N LEU A 158 1.76 -2.85 6.02
CA LEU A 158 0.64 -3.03 6.94
C LEU A 158 -0.51 -2.12 6.54
N ALA A 159 -1.68 -2.69 6.31
CA ALA A 159 -2.93 -1.98 6.10
C ALA A 159 -4.00 -2.51 7.08
N GLY A 160 -5.25 -2.11 6.88
CA GLY A 160 -6.38 -2.54 7.71
C GLY A 160 -6.55 -1.66 8.96
N GLY A 161 -7.44 -0.68 8.85
CA GLY A 161 -7.88 0.14 9.99
C GLY A 161 -6.83 1.11 10.55
N LEU A 162 -5.75 1.40 9.82
CA LEU A 162 -4.78 2.39 10.24
C LEU A 162 -5.34 3.82 10.17
N ASP A 163 -5.03 4.64 11.17
CA ASP A 163 -5.40 6.05 11.29
C ASP A 163 -4.33 6.85 12.06
N CYS A 164 -4.57 8.15 12.29
CA CYS A 164 -3.63 9.03 12.99
C CYS A 164 -3.42 8.65 14.47
N ASP A 165 -4.37 7.94 15.08
CA ASP A 165 -4.34 7.61 16.50
C ASP A 165 -3.59 6.31 16.76
N ASN A 166 -3.59 5.37 15.80
CA ASN A 166 -3.05 4.03 15.99
C ASN A 166 -1.78 3.71 15.20
N VAL A 167 -1.40 4.53 14.20
CA VAL A 167 -0.29 4.17 13.29
C VAL A 167 1.07 4.04 14.00
N VAL A 168 1.32 4.84 15.03
CA VAL A 168 2.59 4.78 15.79
C VAL A 168 2.70 3.46 16.53
N GLU A 169 1.66 3.08 17.28
CA GLU A 169 1.57 1.80 17.98
C GLU A 169 1.70 0.62 17.02
N ALA A 170 1.04 0.70 15.85
CA ALA A 170 1.11 -0.34 14.82
C ALA A 170 2.53 -0.51 14.28
N ILE A 171 3.26 0.58 14.04
CA ILE A 171 4.66 0.54 13.58
C ILE A 171 5.56 -0.09 14.63
N GLU A 172 5.35 0.23 15.91
CA GLU A 172 6.14 -0.34 17.02
C GLU A 172 5.89 -1.83 17.20
N ALA A 173 4.61 -2.24 17.21
CA ALA A 173 4.19 -3.62 17.43
C ALA A 173 4.55 -4.55 16.27
N VAL A 174 4.37 -4.08 15.02
CA VAL A 174 4.52 -4.91 13.82
C VAL A 174 5.91 -4.78 13.19
N ARG A 175 6.59 -3.64 13.38
CA ARG A 175 7.83 -3.27 12.67
C ARG A 175 7.74 -3.50 11.15
N PRO A 176 6.68 -3.02 10.48
CA PRO A 176 6.44 -3.33 9.07
C PRO A 176 7.46 -2.64 8.17
N TRP A 177 7.62 -3.10 6.94
CA TRP A 177 8.42 -2.37 5.95
C TRP A 177 7.75 -1.05 5.54
N GLY A 178 6.41 -1.05 5.47
CA GLY A 178 5.61 0.13 5.19
C GLY A 178 4.23 0.10 5.82
N VAL A 179 3.50 1.19 5.70
CA VAL A 179 2.10 1.33 6.09
C VAL A 179 1.26 1.80 4.91
N ASP A 180 0.01 1.36 4.85
CA ASP A 180 -1.00 1.79 3.87
C ASP A 180 -2.24 2.31 4.60
N VAL A 181 -2.68 3.51 4.23
CA VAL A 181 -3.87 4.13 4.80
C VAL A 181 -4.91 4.46 3.73
N SER A 182 -6.16 4.16 4.03
CA SER A 182 -7.30 4.53 3.18
C SER A 182 -8.40 5.22 4.00
N SER A 183 -9.25 4.47 4.70
CA SER A 183 -10.40 5.02 5.43
C SER A 183 -10.02 5.89 6.63
N GLY A 184 -8.88 5.62 7.29
CA GLY A 184 -8.44 6.39 8.46
C GLY A 184 -8.12 7.87 8.18
N VAL A 185 -7.93 8.24 6.91
CA VAL A 185 -7.71 9.62 6.47
C VAL A 185 -8.90 10.19 5.70
N GLU A 186 -10.08 9.61 5.87
CA GLU A 186 -11.33 10.11 5.30
C GLU A 186 -12.09 11.03 6.26
N ARG A 187 -12.80 12.01 5.70
CA ARG A 187 -13.82 12.79 6.43
C ARG A 187 -15.13 12.03 6.47
N THR A 188 -15.52 11.45 5.33
CA THR A 188 -16.67 10.55 5.15
C THR A 188 -16.26 9.45 4.16
N ARG A 189 -16.97 8.31 4.15
CA ARG A 189 -16.62 7.15 3.32
C ARG A 189 -16.41 7.56 1.85
N GLY A 190 -15.20 7.35 1.34
CA GLY A 190 -14.80 7.69 -0.04
C GLY A 190 -14.34 9.14 -0.27
N VAL A 191 -14.42 10.00 0.75
CA VAL A 191 -13.98 11.40 0.68
C VAL A 191 -12.83 11.62 1.66
N LYS A 192 -11.63 11.76 1.10
CA LYS A 192 -10.41 12.02 1.86
C LYS A 192 -10.44 13.38 2.56
N ASP A 193 -9.66 13.48 3.63
CA ASP A 193 -9.36 14.74 4.31
C ASP A 193 -7.86 15.05 4.13
N PRO A 194 -7.50 16.06 3.33
CA PRO A 194 -6.11 16.48 3.15
C PRO A 194 -5.36 16.78 4.45
N ARG A 195 -6.05 17.22 5.51
CA ARG A 195 -5.43 17.46 6.82
C ARG A 195 -5.04 16.15 7.48
N LYS A 196 -5.95 15.16 7.48
CA LYS A 196 -5.67 13.83 8.03
C LYS A 196 -4.58 13.09 7.25
N ILE A 197 -4.52 13.25 5.92
CA ILE A 197 -3.43 12.69 5.11
C ILE A 197 -2.08 13.22 5.61
N ARG A 198 -1.94 14.55 5.73
CA ARG A 198 -0.69 15.17 6.20
C ARG A 198 -0.36 14.76 7.64
N GLU A 199 -1.36 14.72 8.51
CA GLU A 199 -1.16 14.31 9.90
C GLU A 199 -0.69 12.85 9.99
N PHE A 200 -1.35 11.93 9.29
CA PHE A 200 -0.96 10.52 9.27
C PHE A 200 0.50 10.36 8.85
N ILE A 201 0.89 10.99 7.74
CA ILE A 201 2.27 10.93 7.26
C ILE A 201 3.25 11.52 8.28
N ALA A 202 2.92 12.68 8.88
CA ALA A 202 3.75 13.30 9.91
C ALA A 202 3.95 12.40 11.14
N ARG A 203 2.90 11.68 11.58
CA ARG A 203 2.96 10.71 12.68
C ARG A 203 3.88 9.54 12.36
N VAL A 204 3.82 8.98 11.14
CA VAL A 204 4.73 7.92 10.69
C VAL A 204 6.19 8.40 10.74
N ARG A 205 6.47 9.58 10.17
CA ARG A 205 7.83 10.15 10.16
C ARG A 205 8.33 10.51 11.57
N ALA A 206 7.45 10.87 12.50
CA ALA A 206 7.81 11.10 13.89
C ALA A 206 8.24 9.80 14.58
N ALA A 207 7.46 8.73 14.42
CA ALA A 207 7.79 7.41 14.97
C ALA A 207 9.15 6.88 14.47
N GLU A 208 9.50 7.12 13.20
CA GLU A 208 10.82 6.79 12.66
C GLU A 208 11.96 7.51 13.38
N ARG A 209 11.82 8.82 13.60
CA ARG A 209 12.85 9.61 14.26
C ARG A 209 13.07 9.14 15.68
N GLU A 210 12.00 8.88 16.43
CA GLU A 210 12.10 8.38 17.81
C GLU A 210 12.81 7.02 17.86
N GLN A 211 12.51 6.11 16.94
CA GLN A 211 13.19 4.80 16.86
C GLN A 211 14.66 4.91 16.48
N ALA A 212 15.06 5.93 15.70
CA ALA A 212 16.45 6.16 15.32
C ALA A 212 17.32 6.76 16.44
N HIS A 213 16.72 7.37 17.48
CA HIS A 213 17.46 7.94 18.62
C HIS A 213 17.63 6.95 19.80
N VAL A 214 16.93 5.82 19.77
CA VAL A 214 16.95 4.80 20.83
C VAL A 214 17.96 3.67 20.53
N HIS A 215 18.65 3.71 19.39
CA HIS A 215 19.68 2.74 18.96
C HIS A 215 20.98 3.47 18.66
#